data_AF-A0A956HVR8-F1
#
_entry.id   AF-A0A956HVR8-F1
#
_cell.length_a   1.000
_cell.length_b   1.000
_cell.length_c   1.000
_cell.angle_alpha   90.00
_cell.angle_beta   90.00
_cell.angle_gamma   90.00
#
_symmetry.space_group_name_H-M   'P 1'
#
loop_
_entity.id
_entity.type
_entity.pdbx_description
1 polymer ?
#
loop_
_entity_poly.entity_id
_entity_poly.type
_entity_poly.pdbx_seq_one_letter_code
_entity_poly.pdbx_strand_id
1 'polypeptide(L)'
;MRKLVGLLAVLALGAGGCRASVSANVNANTNKNQDEFQEPVSSVKGEGQSDFGDNGDLALLGARHDLHLAPGGTPTCKCLAVALGGPEEAAFQWAAVKPAVNPHTQLVIGLSSEGIACEGEPADSMGASYWGYRLSGDDVVVIVEAAKFGRPVMQGAIIPKPVGAGMVYVKPRTKNLPYGAPLNANDTLCKIGNPGPARGNMDTTSDDSGF
;
A
#
# COMPACT_ATOMS: atom_id res chain seq x y z
N MET A 1 22.58 59.02 0.61
CA MET A 1 21.90 60.01 1.46
C MET A 1 20.50 59.50 1.79
N ARG A 2 20.13 59.62 3.08
CA ARG A 2 18.79 59.67 3.69
C ARG A 2 17.93 58.39 3.78
N LYS A 3 17.47 58.21 5.02
CA LYS A 3 16.76 57.11 5.70
C LYS A 3 15.24 57.21 5.54
N LEU A 4 14.53 56.11 5.77
CA LEU A 4 13.18 55.97 6.37
C LEU A 4 12.98 54.45 6.56
N VAL A 5 13.02 53.82 7.74
CA VAL A 5 12.25 53.96 8.99
C VAL A 5 10.73 53.97 8.76
N GLY A 6 10.09 52.84 9.05
CA GLY A 6 8.63 52.70 9.22
C GLY A 6 8.33 51.24 9.55
N LEU A 7 8.25 50.84 10.82
CA LEU A 7 7.16 50.95 11.80
C LEU A 7 6.44 49.59 11.94
N LEU A 8 6.53 49.07 13.16
CA LEU A 8 5.85 47.89 13.71
C LEU A 8 4.35 47.84 13.40
N ALA A 9 3.84 46.65 13.08
CA ALA A 9 2.46 46.27 13.35
C ALA A 9 2.43 44.86 13.95
N VAL A 10 2.13 44.81 15.25
CA VAL A 10 1.82 43.62 16.03
C VAL A 10 0.45 43.10 15.58
N LEU A 11 0.36 41.84 15.13
CA LEU A 11 -0.92 41.16 14.94
C LEU A 11 -1.03 39.94 15.86
N ALA A 12 -2.18 39.90 16.51
CA ALA A 12 -2.49 39.19 17.73
C ALA A 12 -2.60 37.67 17.59
N LEU A 13 -2.27 36.98 18.69
CA LEU A 13 -2.52 35.56 18.92
C LEU A 13 -4.04 35.28 18.95
N GLY A 14 -4.52 34.49 18.00
CA GLY A 14 -5.82 33.83 18.07
C GLY A 14 -5.66 32.37 18.49
N ALA A 15 -5.87 32.07 19.77
CA ALA A 15 -5.99 30.71 20.27
C ALA A 15 -7.41 30.17 19.97
N GLY A 16 -7.60 29.60 18.79
CA GLY A 16 -8.79 28.83 18.43
C GLY A 16 -8.62 27.36 18.84
N GLY A 17 -9.15 26.99 20.01
CA GLY A 17 -9.20 25.60 20.45
C GLY A 17 -10.11 24.76 19.57
N CYS A 18 -9.58 23.68 18.99
CA CYS A 18 -10.39 22.63 18.39
C CYS A 18 -10.93 21.74 19.52
N ARG A 19 -12.22 21.86 19.85
CA ARG A 19 -12.96 20.83 20.58
C ARG A 19 -13.23 19.67 19.62
N ALA A 20 -12.45 18.60 19.70
CA ALA A 20 -12.80 17.32 19.12
C ALA A 20 -13.84 16.65 20.04
N SER A 21 -15.13 16.82 19.75
CA SER A 21 -16.18 16.00 20.35
C SER A 21 -16.32 14.72 19.54
N VAL A 22 -15.86 13.60 20.08
CA VAL A 22 -16.16 12.27 19.55
C VAL A 22 -17.50 11.84 20.15
N SER A 23 -18.57 11.96 19.39
CA SER A 23 -19.84 11.30 19.68
C SER A 23 -19.73 9.84 19.26
N ALA A 24 -19.19 8.99 20.13
CA ALA A 24 -19.39 7.55 20.02
C ALA A 24 -20.83 7.26 20.47
N ASN A 25 -21.77 7.22 19.53
CA ASN A 25 -23.10 6.72 19.78
C ASN A 25 -23.03 5.18 19.76
N VAL A 26 -22.68 4.59 20.91
CA VAL A 26 -22.88 3.16 21.15
C VAL A 26 -24.29 3.02 21.71
N ASN A 27 -25.22 2.66 20.85
CA ASN A 27 -26.57 2.29 21.24
C ASN A 27 -26.54 0.87 21.84
N ALA A 28 -26.00 0.75 23.06
CA ALA A 28 -26.19 -0.42 23.89
C ALA A 28 -27.56 -0.28 24.56
N ASN A 29 -28.61 -0.64 23.81
CA ASN A 29 -29.97 -0.66 24.32
C ASN A 29 -30.07 -1.74 25.40
N THR A 30 -29.87 -1.34 26.65
CA THR A 30 -29.96 -2.21 27.82
C THR A 30 -31.26 -1.87 28.53
N ASN A 31 -32.37 -2.36 28.00
CA ASN A 31 -33.62 -2.38 28.74
C ASN A 31 -33.55 -3.51 29.76
N LYS A 32 -33.26 -3.15 31.01
CA LYS A 32 -33.62 -3.98 32.16
C LYS A 32 -35.10 -3.77 32.44
N ASN A 33 -35.91 -4.78 32.13
CA ASN A 33 -37.03 -5.13 32.99
C ASN A 33 -37.08 -6.65 33.09
N GLN A 34 -37.12 -7.12 34.33
CA GLN A 34 -37.23 -8.52 34.71
C GLN A 34 -38.61 -9.05 34.30
N ASP A 35 -38.65 -10.24 33.71
CA ASP A 35 -39.44 -11.36 34.26
C ASP A 35 -39.17 -12.65 33.46
N GLU A 36 -38.99 -13.72 34.25
CA GLU A 36 -39.40 -15.10 33.99
C GLU A 36 -38.79 -15.93 32.83
N PHE A 37 -37.90 -16.85 33.23
CA PHE A 37 -37.70 -18.22 32.74
C PHE A 37 -38.03 -18.57 31.27
N GLN A 38 -36.98 -18.73 30.44
CA GLN A 38 -36.92 -19.79 29.42
C GLN A 38 -35.46 -20.21 29.21
N GLU A 39 -35.27 -21.53 29.17
CA GLU A 39 -34.01 -22.24 29.02
C GLU A 39 -33.22 -21.78 27.77
N PRO A 40 -31.88 -21.90 27.76
CA PRO A 40 -31.08 -21.46 26.62
C PRO A 40 -31.39 -22.33 25.39
N VAL A 41 -32.15 -21.76 24.46
CA VAL A 41 -32.24 -22.28 23.09
C VAL A 41 -30.83 -22.38 22.53
N SER A 42 -30.45 -23.61 22.21
CA SER A 42 -29.15 -23.96 21.68
C SER A 42 -28.81 -23.05 20.51
N SER A 43 -27.68 -22.36 20.62
CA SER A 43 -27.03 -21.66 19.52
C SER A 43 -27.01 -22.58 18.31
N VAL A 44 -27.73 -22.21 17.26
CA VAL A 44 -27.57 -22.83 15.94
C VAL A 44 -26.14 -22.55 15.53
N LYS A 45 -25.29 -23.55 15.74
CA LYS A 45 -23.96 -23.68 15.20
C LYS A 45 -24.14 -23.74 13.70
N GLY A 46 -24.10 -22.58 13.05
CA GLY A 46 -23.92 -22.49 11.61
C GLY A 46 -22.54 -23.05 11.31
N GLU A 47 -22.47 -24.35 11.03
CA GLU A 47 -21.31 -25.03 10.47
C GLU A 47 -21.16 -24.60 9.01
N GLY A 48 -20.86 -23.32 8.81
CA GLY A 48 -20.08 -22.87 7.67
C GLY A 48 -18.65 -23.24 7.96
N GLN A 49 -18.31 -24.51 7.74
CA GLN A 49 -16.94 -24.98 7.75
C GLN A 49 -16.20 -24.32 6.59
N SER A 50 -15.73 -23.10 6.83
CA SER A 50 -14.68 -22.52 6.03
C SER A 50 -13.43 -23.33 6.34
N ASP A 51 -13.13 -24.27 5.43
CA ASP A 51 -11.89 -25.00 5.33
C ASP A 51 -10.75 -24.01 4.98
N PHE A 52 -10.50 -23.07 5.89
CA PHE A 52 -9.21 -22.40 5.98
C PHE A 52 -8.35 -23.35 6.81
N GLY A 53 -7.86 -24.40 6.14
CA GLY A 53 -6.78 -25.22 6.67
C GLY A 53 -5.67 -24.31 7.20
N ASP A 54 -4.95 -24.84 8.19
CA ASP A 54 -3.77 -24.31 8.89
C ASP A 54 -2.79 -23.52 8.00
N ASN A 55 -3.20 -22.32 7.60
CA ASN A 55 -2.48 -21.38 6.76
C ASN A 55 -2.22 -20.19 7.66
N GLY A 56 -0.98 -20.02 8.11
CA GLY A 56 -0.57 -18.88 8.92
C GLY A 56 -1.14 -17.58 8.36
N ASP A 57 -1.63 -16.71 9.25
CA ASP A 57 -2.37 -15.50 8.92
C ASP A 57 -1.76 -14.79 7.70
N LEU A 58 -2.49 -14.82 6.58
CA LEU A 58 -2.07 -14.17 5.35
C LEU A 58 -1.84 -12.69 5.62
N ALA A 59 -0.71 -12.18 5.16
CA ALA A 59 -0.38 -10.80 5.41
C ALA A 59 -1.37 -9.84 4.72
N LEU A 60 -1.68 -8.76 5.42
CA LEU A 60 -2.57 -7.72 4.91
C LEU A 60 -1.90 -6.94 3.76
N LEU A 61 -2.72 -6.47 2.83
CA LEU A 61 -2.29 -5.54 1.80
C LEU A 61 -1.87 -4.21 2.43
N GLY A 62 -0.79 -3.61 1.96
CA GLY A 62 -0.31 -2.31 2.42
C GLY A 62 1.19 -2.22 2.56
N ALA A 63 1.63 -1.09 3.14
CA ALA A 63 3.03 -0.79 3.35
C ALA A 63 3.70 -1.80 4.29
N ARG A 64 4.97 -2.10 4.03
CA ARG A 64 5.82 -2.97 4.84
C ARG A 64 7.06 -2.20 5.22
N HIS A 65 7.24 -2.02 6.54
CA HIS A 65 8.39 -1.32 7.11
C HIS A 65 9.61 -2.23 7.25
N ASP A 66 9.40 -3.54 7.15
CA ASP A 66 10.38 -4.60 7.28
C ASP A 66 10.86 -5.11 5.91
N LEU A 67 10.42 -4.51 4.81
CA LEU A 67 10.78 -4.90 3.45
C LEU A 67 11.69 -3.86 2.80
N HIS A 68 12.81 -4.33 2.29
CA HIS A 68 13.80 -3.55 1.54
C HIS A 68 14.14 -4.24 0.22
N LEU A 69 14.56 -3.46 -0.78
CA LEU A 69 15.22 -4.04 -1.95
C LEU A 69 16.67 -4.36 -1.63
N ALA A 70 17.18 -5.43 -2.24
CA ALA A 70 18.61 -5.67 -2.27
C ALA A 70 19.35 -4.45 -2.88
N PRO A 71 20.53 -4.08 -2.35
CA PRO A 71 21.27 -2.92 -2.81
C PRO A 71 21.76 -3.09 -4.26
N GLY A 72 21.99 -1.98 -4.96
CA GLY A 72 22.53 -1.97 -6.31
C GLY A 72 21.53 -2.24 -7.44
N GLY A 73 20.22 -2.08 -7.17
CA GLY A 73 19.19 -2.19 -8.19
C GLY A 73 19.33 -1.17 -9.32
N THR A 74 19.06 -1.59 -10.56
CA THR A 74 18.99 -0.67 -11.72
C THR A 74 17.65 0.09 -11.70
N PRO A 75 17.63 1.41 -11.97
CA PRO A 75 16.39 2.16 -12.05
C PRO A 75 15.51 1.65 -13.19
N THR A 76 14.30 1.18 -12.85
CA THR A 76 13.25 0.81 -13.82
C THR A 76 12.29 1.97 -14.09
N CYS A 77 12.22 2.91 -13.14
CA CYS A 77 11.53 4.18 -13.28
C CYS A 77 12.51 5.33 -13.01
N LYS A 78 12.11 6.56 -13.35
CA LYS A 78 12.88 7.75 -13.02
C LYS A 78 13.13 7.79 -11.51
N CYS A 79 14.42 7.87 -11.15
CA CYS A 79 14.93 7.92 -9.78
C CYS A 79 14.54 6.72 -8.88
N LEU A 80 14.16 5.59 -9.46
CA LEU A 80 13.57 4.50 -8.68
C LEU A 80 13.87 3.14 -9.28
N ALA A 81 14.53 2.29 -8.50
CA ALA A 81 14.57 0.85 -8.71
C ALA A 81 13.31 0.23 -8.12
N VAL A 82 12.71 -0.70 -8.86
CA VAL A 82 11.48 -1.39 -8.47
C VAL A 82 11.65 -2.87 -8.78
N ALA A 83 11.30 -3.73 -7.82
CA ALA A 83 11.17 -5.16 -8.05
C ALA A 83 9.76 -5.62 -7.65
N LEU A 84 9.27 -6.66 -8.34
CA LEU A 84 7.92 -7.18 -8.19
C LEU A 84 7.97 -8.71 -8.23
N GLY A 85 7.29 -9.37 -7.28
CA GLY A 85 7.21 -10.83 -7.26
C GLY A 85 6.62 -11.39 -5.97
N GLY A 86 7.00 -12.63 -5.62
CA GLY A 86 6.65 -13.26 -4.34
C GLY A 86 7.56 -12.81 -3.19
N PRO A 87 7.22 -13.13 -1.93
CA PRO A 87 8.05 -12.72 -0.79
C PRO A 87 9.41 -13.42 -0.78
N GLU A 88 9.56 -14.54 -1.51
CA GLU A 88 10.76 -15.36 -1.63
C GLU A 88 11.79 -14.84 -2.65
N GLU A 89 11.45 -13.82 -3.45
CA GLU A 89 12.36 -13.34 -4.49
C GLU A 89 13.67 -12.80 -3.90
N ALA A 90 14.80 -13.12 -4.54
CA ALA A 90 16.12 -12.69 -4.10
C ALA A 90 16.31 -11.16 -4.09
N ALA A 91 15.46 -10.43 -4.82
CA ALA A 91 15.42 -8.98 -4.80
C ALA A 91 14.91 -8.39 -3.48
N PHE A 92 14.23 -9.18 -2.63
CA PHE A 92 13.61 -8.73 -1.40
C PHE A 92 14.41 -9.14 -0.16
N GLN A 93 14.66 -8.17 0.71
CA GLN A 93 15.29 -8.35 2.01
C GLN A 93 14.27 -8.03 3.10
N TRP A 94 14.01 -9.00 3.97
CA TRP A 94 13.08 -8.86 5.08
C TRP A 94 13.84 -8.71 6.40
N ALA A 95 13.58 -7.63 7.13
CA ALA A 95 14.14 -7.40 8.46
C ALA A 95 13.45 -8.25 9.54
N ALA A 96 12.23 -8.70 9.27
CA ALA A 96 11.45 -9.59 10.11
C ALA A 96 11.19 -10.92 9.40
N VAL A 97 10.34 -11.76 10.01
CA VAL A 97 9.88 -12.99 9.37
C VAL A 97 9.13 -12.63 8.10
N LYS A 98 9.53 -13.29 7.01
CA LYS A 98 8.89 -13.16 5.71
C LYS A 98 7.40 -13.51 5.80
N PRO A 99 6.51 -12.67 5.29
CA PRO A 99 5.08 -12.91 5.40
C PRO A 99 4.62 -14.04 4.47
N ALA A 100 3.66 -14.83 4.93
CA ALA A 100 2.83 -15.62 4.04
C ALA A 100 1.96 -14.68 3.21
N VAL A 101 1.96 -14.86 1.88
CA VAL A 101 1.08 -14.14 0.95
C VAL A 101 0.33 -15.14 0.09
N ASN A 102 -0.86 -14.76 -0.36
CA ASN A 102 -1.61 -15.57 -1.31
C ASN A 102 -1.07 -15.34 -2.74
N PRO A 103 -0.40 -16.32 -3.39
CA PRO A 103 0.24 -16.12 -4.69
C PRO A 103 -0.76 -15.84 -5.83
N HIS A 104 -2.04 -16.11 -5.60
CA HIS A 104 -3.14 -15.84 -6.52
C HIS A 104 -3.81 -14.48 -6.29
N THR A 105 -3.38 -13.68 -5.31
CA THR A 105 -4.00 -12.34 -5.12
C THR A 105 -3.07 -11.27 -4.67
N GLN A 106 -1.89 -11.65 -4.21
CA GLN A 106 -0.98 -10.74 -3.55
C GLN A 106 0.36 -10.82 -4.25
N LEU A 107 0.96 -9.66 -4.39
CA LEU A 107 2.32 -9.48 -4.87
C LEU A 107 3.07 -8.64 -3.84
N VAL A 108 4.36 -8.87 -3.78
CA VAL A 108 5.29 -8.02 -3.08
C VAL A 108 5.91 -7.07 -4.09
N ILE A 109 5.91 -5.78 -3.75
CA ILE A 109 6.65 -4.75 -4.47
C ILE A 109 7.66 -4.12 -3.53
N GLY A 110 8.90 -4.02 -3.99
CA GLY A 110 9.97 -3.28 -3.33
C GLY A 110 10.39 -2.08 -4.17
N LEU A 111 10.78 -1.01 -3.50
CA LEU A 111 11.13 0.29 -4.05
C LEU A 111 12.43 0.78 -3.42
N SER A 112 13.34 1.33 -4.21
CA SER A 112 14.52 2.02 -3.69
C SER A 112 14.96 3.16 -4.59
N SER A 113 15.26 4.31 -3.99
CA SER A 113 15.96 5.42 -4.63
C SER A 113 17.41 5.52 -4.18
N GLU A 114 17.88 4.60 -3.33
CA GLU A 114 19.21 4.63 -2.75
C GLU A 114 20.28 4.40 -3.83
N GLY A 115 21.29 5.27 -3.86
CA GLY A 115 22.37 5.20 -4.85
C GLY A 115 21.96 5.59 -6.27
N ILE A 116 20.72 6.04 -6.50
CA ILE A 116 20.24 6.45 -7.81
C ILE A 116 20.27 7.98 -7.89
N ALA A 117 21.08 8.52 -8.81
CA ALA A 117 21.09 9.95 -9.07
C ALA A 117 19.71 10.43 -9.53
N CYS A 118 19.16 11.46 -8.86
CA CYS A 118 17.82 11.95 -9.13
C CYS A 118 17.76 13.44 -9.42
N GLU A 119 17.57 13.79 -10.69
CA GLU A 119 17.29 15.16 -11.08
C GLU A 119 15.85 15.56 -10.70
N GLY A 120 15.73 16.69 -9.98
CA GLY A 120 14.45 17.22 -9.51
C GLY A 120 13.98 16.64 -8.18
N GLU A 121 14.83 15.90 -7.46
CA GLU A 121 14.54 15.50 -6.08
C GLU A 121 14.31 16.75 -5.19
N PRO A 122 13.26 16.78 -4.35
CA PRO A 122 13.07 17.85 -3.39
C PRO A 122 14.25 17.96 -2.40
N ALA A 123 14.71 19.17 -2.08
CA ALA A 123 15.88 19.36 -1.21
C ALA A 123 15.70 18.79 0.22
N ASP A 124 14.46 18.65 0.69
CA ASP A 124 14.11 18.09 2.00
C ASP A 124 13.75 16.59 1.95
N SER A 125 13.95 15.95 0.79
CA SER A 125 13.62 14.55 0.55
C SER A 125 14.67 13.63 1.18
N MET A 126 14.20 12.50 1.71
CA MET A 126 15.03 11.37 2.14
C MET A 126 14.98 10.20 1.14
N GLY A 127 14.49 10.45 -0.07
CA GLY A 127 14.28 9.44 -1.12
C GLY A 127 12.81 9.16 -1.39
N ALA A 128 12.56 8.05 -2.07
CA ALA A 128 11.21 7.57 -2.39
C ALA A 128 10.59 6.78 -1.23
N SER A 129 9.28 6.94 -1.03
CA SER A 129 8.49 6.13 -0.10
C SER A 129 7.19 5.67 -0.77
N TYR A 130 6.80 4.42 -0.53
CA TYR A 130 5.48 3.92 -0.87
C TYR A 130 4.41 4.75 -0.15
N TRP A 131 3.43 5.24 -0.92
CA TRP A 131 2.27 5.95 -0.37
C TRP A 131 1.01 5.09 -0.38
N GLY A 132 0.84 4.25 -1.41
CA GLY A 132 -0.37 3.46 -1.59
C GLY A 132 -0.44 2.82 -2.98
N TYR A 133 -1.50 2.07 -3.25
CA TYR A 133 -1.86 1.64 -4.61
C TYR A 133 -3.30 2.05 -4.94
N ARG A 134 -3.65 2.00 -6.22
CA ARG A 134 -5.02 2.08 -6.72
C ARG A 134 -5.23 1.02 -7.81
N LEU A 135 -6.45 0.52 -7.92
CA LEU A 135 -6.87 -0.28 -9.06
C LEU A 135 -7.34 0.63 -10.19
N SER A 136 -7.00 0.29 -11.42
CA SER A 136 -7.40 1.04 -12.63
C SER A 136 -7.80 0.04 -13.70
N GLY A 137 -9.08 -0.35 -13.72
CA GLY A 137 -9.51 -1.52 -14.48
C GLY A 137 -8.80 -2.76 -13.96
N ASP A 138 -8.11 -3.47 -14.86
CA ASP A 138 -7.34 -4.68 -14.54
C ASP A 138 -5.94 -4.39 -13.97
N ASP A 139 -5.51 -3.13 -14.02
CA ASP A 139 -4.17 -2.71 -13.62
C ASP A 139 -4.08 -2.33 -12.14
N VAL A 140 -2.86 -2.44 -11.61
CA VAL A 140 -2.50 -1.94 -10.27
C VAL A 140 -1.50 -0.80 -10.41
N VAL A 141 -1.86 0.38 -9.91
CA VAL A 141 -1.02 1.57 -9.97
C VAL A 141 -0.50 1.89 -8.57
N VAL A 142 0.80 1.66 -8.36
CA VAL A 142 1.52 2.00 -7.14
C VAL A 142 1.91 3.48 -7.17
N ILE A 143 1.70 4.15 -6.04
CA ILE A 143 1.89 5.59 -5.88
C ILE A 143 3.06 5.79 -4.91
N VAL A 144 4.01 6.61 -5.35
CA VAL A 144 5.24 6.90 -4.62
C VAL A 144 5.28 8.38 -4.24
N GLU A 145 5.73 8.68 -3.03
CA GLU A 145 5.94 10.04 -2.56
C GLU A 145 7.40 10.29 -2.16
N ALA A 146 7.77 11.57 -1.95
CA ALA A 146 9.03 11.90 -1.31
C ALA A 146 8.93 11.59 0.18
N ALA A 147 9.84 10.76 0.67
CA ALA A 147 10.09 10.60 2.09
C ALA A 147 10.53 11.94 2.70
N LYS A 148 10.03 12.26 3.88
CA LYS A 148 10.39 13.47 4.63
C LYS A 148 10.75 13.11 6.06
N PHE A 149 11.61 13.93 6.66
CA PHE A 149 11.97 13.79 8.06
C PHE A 149 10.72 13.71 8.97
N GLY A 150 10.77 12.83 9.97
CA GLY A 150 9.67 12.61 10.92
C GLY A 150 8.58 11.65 10.45
N ARG A 151 8.69 11.04 9.26
CA ARG A 151 7.82 9.96 8.80
C ARG A 151 8.63 8.70 8.47
N PRO A 152 8.13 7.49 8.77
CA PRO A 152 8.76 6.26 8.32
C PRO A 152 8.86 6.21 6.79
N VAL A 153 10.03 5.81 6.27
CA VAL A 153 10.23 5.54 4.85
C VAL A 153 9.78 4.12 4.56
N MET A 154 8.77 3.95 3.71
CA MET A 154 8.25 2.65 3.35
C MET A 154 8.85 2.22 2.01
N GLN A 155 9.79 1.28 2.05
CA GLN A 155 10.49 0.78 0.85
C GLN A 155 9.82 -0.44 0.23
N GLY A 156 8.70 -0.90 0.76
CA GLY A 156 7.96 -1.98 0.15
C GLY A 156 6.52 -2.08 0.60
N ALA A 157 5.76 -2.93 -0.09
CA ALA A 157 4.37 -3.19 0.17
C ALA A 157 3.94 -4.57 -0.32
N ILE A 158 2.85 -5.07 0.26
CA ILE A 158 2.04 -6.13 -0.33
C ILE A 158 0.88 -5.46 -1.07
N ILE A 159 0.76 -5.71 -2.36
CA ILE A 159 -0.24 -5.13 -3.26
C ILE A 159 -1.12 -6.23 -3.84
N PRO A 160 -2.35 -5.91 -4.31
CA PRO A 160 -3.11 -6.87 -5.08
C PRO A 160 -2.36 -7.24 -6.37
N LYS A 161 -2.61 -8.45 -6.85
CA LYS A 161 -2.17 -8.91 -8.17
C LYS A 161 -3.09 -8.32 -9.26
N PRO A 162 -2.57 -7.82 -10.40
CA PRO A 162 -3.40 -7.39 -11.53
C PRO A 162 -4.26 -8.53 -12.07
N VAL A 163 -5.43 -8.21 -12.60
CA VAL A 163 -6.39 -9.20 -13.12
C VAL A 163 -6.09 -9.50 -14.59
N GLY A 164 -6.20 -10.76 -15.03
CA GLY A 164 -6.05 -11.15 -16.43
C GLY A 164 -4.73 -10.65 -17.05
N ALA A 165 -4.85 -9.81 -18.09
CA ALA A 165 -3.71 -9.19 -18.79
C ALA A 165 -3.25 -7.86 -18.19
N GLY A 166 -3.83 -7.43 -17.06
CA GLY A 166 -3.47 -6.19 -16.37
C GLY A 166 -2.02 -6.16 -15.93
N MET A 167 -1.49 -4.96 -15.72
CA MET A 167 -0.09 -4.70 -15.40
C MET A 167 0.05 -3.97 -14.07
N VAL A 168 1.25 -4.05 -13.48
CA VAL A 168 1.67 -3.16 -12.40
C VAL A 168 2.39 -1.96 -12.99
N TYR A 169 1.95 -0.79 -12.56
CA TYR A 169 2.56 0.49 -12.87
C TYR A 169 3.00 1.20 -11.59
N VAL A 170 3.94 2.11 -11.74
CA VAL A 170 4.34 3.06 -10.71
C VAL A 170 4.13 4.49 -11.22
N LYS A 171 3.73 5.39 -10.32
CA LYS A 171 3.69 6.82 -10.58
C LYS A 171 4.02 7.66 -9.35
N PRO A 172 4.48 8.90 -9.53
CA PRO A 172 4.58 9.84 -8.43
C PRO A 172 3.19 10.25 -7.92
N ARG A 173 3.12 10.58 -6.62
CA ARG A 173 1.92 11.10 -5.96
C ARG A 173 1.51 12.46 -6.53
N THR A 174 2.47 13.28 -6.95
CA THR A 174 2.25 14.59 -7.56
C THR A 174 3.10 14.72 -8.82
N LYS A 175 2.64 15.50 -9.82
CA LYS A 175 3.32 15.60 -11.13
C LYS A 175 4.75 16.17 -11.06
N ASN A 176 5.07 16.93 -10.02
CA ASN A 176 6.38 17.58 -9.86
C ASN A 176 7.40 16.67 -9.14
N LEU A 177 6.99 15.50 -8.67
CA LEU A 177 7.88 14.57 -8.01
C LEU A 177 8.49 13.61 -9.05
N PRO A 178 9.82 13.44 -9.10
CA PRO A 178 10.46 12.59 -10.10
C PRO A 178 10.31 11.10 -9.80
N TYR A 179 10.09 10.72 -8.53
CA TYR A 179 10.07 9.33 -8.09
C TYR A 179 8.96 8.51 -8.75
N GLY A 180 9.37 7.49 -9.49
CA GLY A 180 8.43 6.59 -10.14
C GLY A 180 7.80 7.16 -11.42
N ALA A 181 8.26 8.32 -11.90
CA ALA A 181 7.89 8.80 -13.23
C ALA A 181 8.46 7.85 -14.31
N PRO A 182 7.82 7.74 -15.49
CA PRO A 182 8.35 6.91 -16.55
C PRO A 182 9.70 7.42 -17.05
N LEU A 183 10.56 6.49 -17.50
CA LEU A 183 11.84 6.83 -18.13
C LEU A 183 11.64 7.48 -19.50
N ASN A 184 10.61 7.05 -20.24
CA ASN A 184 10.20 7.67 -21.50
C ASN A 184 9.18 8.78 -21.22
N ALA A 185 9.48 10.00 -21.66
CA ALA A 185 8.64 11.18 -21.43
C ALA A 185 7.26 11.12 -22.12
N ASN A 186 7.08 10.22 -23.10
CA ASN A 186 5.80 10.02 -23.79
C ASN A 186 4.85 9.10 -23.01
N ASP A 187 5.36 8.33 -22.05
CA ASP A 187 4.54 7.46 -21.23
C ASP A 187 3.89 8.26 -20.09
N THR A 188 2.71 7.84 -19.67
CA THR A 188 1.99 8.48 -18.54
C THR A 188 2.28 7.81 -17.20
N LEU A 189 2.70 6.53 -17.23
CA LEU A 189 2.98 5.70 -16.08
C LEU A 189 4.27 4.91 -16.32
N CYS A 190 5.06 4.69 -15.27
CA CYS A 190 6.18 3.78 -15.36
C CYS A 190 5.68 2.33 -15.32
N LYS A 191 5.89 1.57 -16.40
CA LYS A 191 5.47 0.17 -16.51
C LYS A 191 6.49 -0.75 -15.84
N ILE A 192 6.05 -1.55 -14.87
CA ILE A 192 6.92 -2.52 -14.17
C ILE A 192 6.79 -3.90 -14.81
N GLY A 193 5.56 -4.35 -15.05
CA GLY A 193 5.30 -5.65 -15.66
C GLY A 193 4.07 -6.34 -15.10
N ASN A 194 3.87 -7.58 -15.52
CA ASN A 194 2.86 -8.49 -14.98
C ASN A 194 3.59 -9.78 -14.58
N PRO A 195 3.67 -10.12 -13.29
CA PRO A 195 4.37 -11.31 -12.80
C PRO A 195 3.53 -12.59 -12.99
N GLY A 196 2.75 -12.66 -14.07
CA GLY A 196 1.85 -13.75 -14.40
C GLY A 196 0.44 -13.59 -13.82
N PRO A 197 -0.51 -14.44 -14.24
CA PRO A 197 -1.93 -14.25 -13.95
C PRO A 197 -2.28 -14.47 -12.47
N ALA A 198 -3.21 -13.68 -11.91
CA ALA A 198 -4.18 -14.13 -10.89
C ALA A 198 -5.35 -13.12 -10.74
N ARG A 199 -6.63 -13.38 -10.39
CA ARG A 199 -7.37 -14.49 -9.75
C ARG A 199 -8.68 -14.72 -10.55
N GLY A 200 -8.97 -15.96 -10.96
CA GLY A 200 -10.23 -16.41 -11.62
C GLY A 200 -10.18 -16.44 -13.17
N ASN A 201 -10.56 -17.49 -13.89
CA ASN A 201 -11.23 -18.75 -13.53
C ASN A 201 -10.24 -19.89 -13.23
N MET A 202 -10.51 -20.65 -12.17
CA MET A 202 -10.14 -22.06 -12.15
C MET A 202 -10.98 -22.67 -13.27
N ASP A 203 -10.33 -22.92 -14.41
CA ASP A 203 -10.98 -23.55 -15.55
C ASP A 203 -11.53 -24.87 -15.04
N THR A 204 -12.86 -25.01 -15.07
CA THR A 204 -13.52 -26.30 -14.88
C THR A 204 -13.29 -27.07 -16.16
N THR A 205 -12.04 -27.49 -16.41
CA THR A 205 -11.78 -28.57 -17.35
C THR A 205 -12.47 -29.79 -16.78
N SER A 206 -13.70 -29.96 -17.24
CA SER A 206 -14.45 -31.19 -17.17
C SER A 206 -13.55 -32.23 -17.83
N ASP A 207 -13.07 -33.18 -17.03
CA ASP A 207 -12.53 -34.43 -17.50
C ASP A 207 -13.66 -35.18 -18.23
N ASP A 208 -13.88 -34.84 -19.50
CA ASP A 208 -14.65 -35.65 -20.42
C ASP A 208 -13.73 -36.80 -20.88
N SER A 209 -13.59 -37.78 -20.00
CA SER A 209 -12.93 -39.06 -20.29
C SER A 209 -13.87 -39.94 -21.11
N GLY A 210 -14.03 -39.57 -22.38
CA GLY A 210 -14.58 -40.44 -23.40
C GLY A 210 -13.48 -41.26 -24.06
N PHE A 211 -13.18 -42.45 -23.52
CA PHE A 211 -12.68 -43.61 -24.27
C PHE A 211 -13.05 -44.92 -23.56
#